data_AF-A0A9E3Y896-F1
#
_entry.id   AF-A0A9E3Y896-F1
#
_cell.length_a   1.000
_cell.length_b   1.000
_cell.length_c   1.000
_cell.angle_alpha   90.00
_cell.angle_beta   90.00
_cell.angle_gamma   90.00
#
_symmetry.space_group_name_H-M   'P 1'
#
loop_
_entity.id
_entity.type
_entity.pdbx_description
1 polymer ?
#
loop_
_entity_poly.entity_id
_entity_poly.type
_entity_poly.pdbx_seq_one_letter_code
_entity_poly.pdbx_strand_id
1 'polypeptide(L)'
;MSPNSMPRNARAEAREVVGPQFEPAVLEPSPPAVGIGPHFADDPVAVHGGRLTTLSPTGAPGTVSWNQFVETRPDLANWVSRRWLGGTRRLPPVPDSLVTTRLALHRLAAYVIAPARHAANGKFGLRWTLDGFGTPFFGEDRQIRVAGNMLIDQRGASVAEVEMTSLAAAANFLGTDIDPDTAAEHDSPPVGDVDEVLDIDPAAADFLGQWYGMAFAALEALRADSDTVDPSRPQLWPGHFDPAIEAGDENHRASYGASPGDQSIEEPYLYVSAWWPDRLDLDTSDPFWNAPGFAGRVLRVADFDGEDHVEVALQFWSATRDALDATAVSNP
;
A
#
# COMPACT_ATOMS: atom_id res chain seq x y z
N MET A 1 23.39 10.50 11.75
CA MET A 1 22.17 10.87 11.00
C MET A 1 21.38 9.59 10.86
N SER A 2 20.11 9.61 11.26
CA SER A 2 19.23 8.46 11.03
C SER A 2 19.09 8.26 9.52
N PRO A 3 18.97 7.02 9.02
CA PRO A 3 18.80 6.76 7.59
C PRO A 3 17.58 7.49 6.97
N ASN A 4 16.63 7.93 7.80
CA ASN A 4 15.47 8.72 7.42
C ASN A 4 15.75 10.21 7.15
N SER A 5 16.91 10.74 7.57
CA SER A 5 17.25 12.17 7.45
C SER A 5 17.76 12.58 6.06
N MET A 6 17.78 11.68 5.07
CA MET A 6 18.22 11.95 3.69
C MET A 6 17.03 12.00 2.73
N PRO A 7 17.05 12.87 1.70
CA PRO A 7 16.01 12.89 0.69
C PRO A 7 15.95 11.54 -0.03
N ARG A 8 14.76 10.95 -0.07
CA ARG A 8 14.49 9.67 -0.73
C ARG A 8 14.23 9.90 -2.21
N ASN A 9 14.82 9.05 -3.03
CA ASN A 9 14.48 8.88 -4.43
C ASN A 9 14.66 7.39 -4.77
N ALA A 10 13.61 6.60 -4.50
CA ALA A 10 13.70 5.14 -4.57
C ALA A 10 14.14 4.64 -5.96
N ARG A 11 13.66 5.28 -7.04
CA ARG A 11 14.08 4.94 -8.40
C ARG A 11 15.55 5.29 -8.68
N ALA A 12 16.03 6.45 -8.21
CA ALA A 12 17.45 6.79 -8.38
C ALA A 12 18.37 5.89 -7.54
N GLU A 13 18.02 5.61 -6.28
CA GLU A 13 18.73 4.65 -5.43
C GLU A 13 18.80 3.27 -6.11
N ALA A 14 17.68 2.80 -6.66
CA ALA A 14 17.63 1.53 -7.36
C ALA A 14 18.55 1.54 -8.60
N ARG A 15 18.57 2.62 -9.39
CA ARG A 15 19.45 2.76 -10.57
C ARG A 15 20.93 2.68 -10.21
N GLU A 16 21.32 3.27 -9.08
CA GLU A 16 22.70 3.18 -8.56
C GLU A 16 23.07 1.74 -8.19
N VAL A 17 22.12 0.98 -7.62
CA VAL A 17 22.32 -0.42 -7.21
C VAL A 17 22.40 -1.37 -8.40
N VAL A 18 21.50 -1.25 -9.38
CA VAL A 18 21.40 -2.21 -10.48
C VAL A 18 22.38 -1.94 -11.63
N GLY A 19 22.81 -0.67 -11.78
CA GLY A 19 23.72 -0.24 -12.82
C GLY A 19 23.03 0.18 -14.14
N PRO A 20 23.79 0.73 -15.09
CA PRO A 20 23.25 1.47 -16.24
C PRO A 20 22.52 0.61 -17.30
N GLN A 21 22.62 -0.71 -17.22
CA GLN A 21 22.00 -1.66 -18.14
C GLN A 21 20.53 -1.97 -17.81
N PHE A 22 20.07 -1.60 -16.61
CA PHE A 22 18.71 -1.85 -16.15
C PHE A 22 17.93 -0.54 -15.93
N GLU A 23 16.63 -0.59 -16.19
CA GLU A 23 15.67 0.40 -15.72
C GLU A 23 14.88 -0.22 -14.57
N PRO A 24 15.17 0.12 -13.31
CA PRO A 24 14.51 -0.50 -12.16
C PRO A 24 13.14 0.13 -11.90
N ALA A 25 12.12 -0.71 -11.96
CA ALA A 25 10.82 -0.44 -11.38
C ALA A 25 10.86 -0.79 -9.88
N VAL A 26 10.28 0.09 -9.06
CA VAL A 26 10.25 -0.01 -7.58
C VAL A 26 8.81 0.09 -7.09
N LEU A 27 8.55 -0.08 -5.79
CA LEU A 27 7.22 0.08 -5.21
C LEU A 27 6.97 1.49 -4.63
N GLU A 28 8.04 2.17 -4.20
CA GLU A 28 7.97 3.50 -3.59
C GLU A 28 7.77 4.61 -4.63
N PRO A 29 6.93 5.64 -4.34
CA PRO A 29 6.86 6.86 -5.14
C PRO A 29 8.23 7.54 -5.25
N SER A 30 8.56 8.04 -6.43
CA SER A 30 9.83 8.74 -6.69
C SER A 30 9.59 10.14 -7.27
N PRO A 31 10.45 11.13 -6.97
CA PRO A 31 10.34 12.45 -7.58
C PRO A 31 10.72 12.40 -9.07
N PRO A 32 10.27 13.39 -9.87
CA PRO A 32 9.48 14.55 -9.47
C PRO A 32 7.99 14.23 -9.26
N ALA A 33 7.29 15.13 -8.56
CA ALA A 33 5.85 15.14 -8.45
C ALA A 33 5.20 15.18 -9.83
N VAL A 34 4.13 14.39 -9.99
CA VAL A 34 3.41 14.31 -11.26
C VAL A 34 2.26 15.32 -11.24
N GLY A 35 2.43 16.40 -12.00
CA GLY A 35 1.42 17.47 -12.16
C GLY A 35 0.30 17.18 -13.16
N ILE A 36 0.26 15.97 -13.75
CA ILE A 36 -0.74 15.58 -14.74
C ILE A 36 -1.75 14.59 -14.17
N GLY A 37 -3.02 14.82 -14.49
CA GLY A 37 -4.13 13.96 -14.10
C GLY A 37 -4.17 12.63 -14.88
N PRO A 38 -5.04 11.70 -14.48
CA PRO A 38 -6.02 11.85 -13.39
C PRO A 38 -5.45 11.53 -12.00
N HIS A 39 -4.27 10.92 -11.92
CA HIS A 39 -3.75 10.38 -10.65
C HIS A 39 -2.93 11.37 -9.82
N PHE A 40 -2.27 12.35 -10.46
CA PHE A 40 -1.33 13.27 -9.80
C PHE A 40 -0.32 12.52 -8.90
N ALA A 41 0.21 11.43 -9.45
CA ALA A 41 1.15 10.51 -8.84
C ALA A 41 1.86 9.71 -9.94
N ASP A 42 3.08 9.27 -9.66
CA ASP A 42 3.79 8.33 -10.50
C ASP A 42 3.13 6.94 -10.50
N ASP A 43 3.57 6.10 -11.43
CA ASP A 43 3.32 4.65 -11.43
C ASP A 43 4.69 3.98 -11.24
N PRO A 44 5.06 3.63 -9.99
CA PRO A 44 6.42 3.20 -9.65
C PRO A 44 6.88 1.95 -10.41
N VAL A 45 5.92 1.07 -10.75
CA VAL A 45 6.16 -0.21 -11.45
C VAL A 45 5.89 -0.15 -12.96
N ALA A 46 5.50 1.01 -13.49
CA ALA A 46 5.21 1.12 -14.93
C ALA A 46 6.41 0.73 -15.79
N VAL A 47 6.16 -0.14 -16.76
CA VAL A 47 7.15 -0.54 -17.76
C VAL A 47 7.20 0.54 -18.84
N HIS A 48 8.31 1.25 -18.93
CA HIS A 48 8.54 2.22 -19.99
C HIS A 48 9.27 1.54 -21.15
N GLY A 49 8.59 1.36 -22.28
CA GLY A 49 9.17 0.78 -23.50
C GLY A 49 10.44 1.53 -23.91
N GLY A 50 11.60 0.90 -23.71
CA GLY A 50 12.91 1.52 -23.82
C GLY A 50 13.99 0.53 -24.24
N ARG A 51 15.23 1.02 -24.36
CA ARG A 51 16.39 0.20 -24.76
C ARG A 51 16.98 -0.62 -23.60
N LEU A 52 16.66 -0.25 -22.36
CA LEU A 52 17.14 -0.91 -21.15
C LEU A 52 16.21 -2.06 -20.76
N THR A 53 16.79 -3.09 -20.16
CA THR A 53 16.01 -4.18 -19.57
C THR A 53 15.29 -3.66 -18.34
N THR A 54 13.95 -3.75 -18.32
CA THR A 54 13.18 -3.34 -17.16
C THR A 54 13.28 -4.42 -16.08
N LEU A 55 13.68 -4.01 -14.88
CA LEU A 55 13.68 -4.86 -13.69
C LEU A 55 12.40 -4.60 -12.90
N SER A 56 11.52 -5.59 -12.79
CA SER A 56 10.17 -5.42 -12.26
C SER A 56 9.92 -6.25 -11.00
N PRO A 57 9.24 -5.71 -9.97
CA PRO A 57 8.81 -6.50 -8.81
C PRO A 57 7.65 -7.45 -9.14
N THR A 58 6.92 -7.19 -10.22
CA THR A 58 5.74 -7.99 -10.62
C THR A 58 6.08 -9.14 -11.56
N GLY A 59 7.28 -9.15 -12.15
CA GLY A 59 7.64 -10.13 -13.18
C GLY A 59 6.82 -10.02 -14.47
N ALA A 60 6.23 -8.86 -14.74
CA ALA A 60 5.40 -8.61 -15.92
C ALA A 60 6.07 -9.07 -17.24
N PRO A 61 5.29 -9.48 -18.27
CA PRO A 61 5.83 -9.95 -19.54
C PRO A 61 6.84 -8.98 -20.16
N GLY A 62 7.98 -9.50 -20.63
CA GLY A 62 9.05 -8.71 -21.22
C GLY A 62 9.97 -7.99 -20.21
N THR A 63 9.84 -8.27 -18.91
CA THR A 63 10.72 -7.76 -17.86
C THR A 63 11.60 -8.86 -17.27
N VAL A 64 12.60 -8.47 -16.47
CA VAL A 64 13.34 -9.38 -15.58
C VAL A 64 12.83 -9.14 -14.16
N SER A 65 12.61 -10.22 -13.39
CA SER A 65 12.21 -10.06 -11.99
C SER A 65 13.40 -9.72 -11.09
N TRP A 66 13.15 -9.02 -9.98
CA TRP A 66 14.18 -8.79 -8.96
C TRP A 66 14.75 -10.10 -8.39
N ASN A 67 13.94 -11.16 -8.32
CA ASN A 67 14.38 -12.50 -7.90
C ASN A 67 15.47 -13.06 -8.83
N GLN A 68 15.21 -13.04 -10.14
CA GLN A 68 16.21 -13.46 -11.15
C GLN A 68 17.47 -12.60 -11.10
N PHE A 69 17.33 -11.30 -10.82
CA PHE A 69 18.48 -10.41 -10.70
C PHE A 69 19.39 -10.78 -9.51
N VAL A 70 18.80 -11.04 -8.33
CA VAL A 70 19.58 -11.36 -7.12
C VAL A 70 20.21 -12.76 -7.15
N GLU A 71 19.72 -13.69 -7.97
CA GLU A 71 20.37 -14.99 -8.19
C GLU A 71 21.83 -14.83 -8.64
N THR A 72 22.11 -13.81 -9.46
CA THR A 72 23.46 -13.47 -9.92
C THR A 72 24.17 -12.43 -9.04
N ARG A 73 23.46 -11.85 -8.06
CA ARG A 73 23.92 -10.75 -7.19
C ARG A 73 23.41 -10.95 -5.75
N PRO A 74 23.82 -12.03 -5.07
CA PRO A 74 23.31 -12.38 -3.73
C PRO A 74 23.66 -11.34 -2.65
N ASP A 75 24.68 -10.52 -2.88
CA ASP A 75 25.04 -9.38 -2.03
C ASP A 75 23.93 -8.34 -1.89
N LEU A 76 23.00 -8.28 -2.86
CA LEU A 76 21.88 -7.34 -2.89
C LEU A 76 20.57 -7.90 -2.33
N ALA A 77 20.54 -9.17 -1.90
CA ALA A 77 19.32 -9.84 -1.48
C ALA A 77 18.59 -9.10 -0.34
N ASN A 78 19.31 -8.62 0.67
CA ASN A 78 18.73 -7.87 1.78
C ASN A 78 18.16 -6.51 1.32
N TRP A 79 18.87 -5.81 0.43
CA TRP A 79 18.40 -4.53 -0.09
C TRP A 79 17.09 -4.68 -0.86
N VAL A 80 16.96 -5.76 -1.63
CA VAL A 80 15.78 -6.13 -2.42
C VAL A 80 14.61 -6.55 -1.52
N SER A 81 14.85 -7.42 -0.53
CA SER A 81 13.79 -7.91 0.34
C SER A 81 13.23 -6.83 1.27
N ARG A 82 14.09 -5.96 1.83
CA ARG A 82 13.65 -4.81 2.66
C ARG A 82 12.74 -3.86 1.90
N ARG A 83 12.83 -3.83 0.56
CA ARG A 83 12.01 -2.99 -0.32
C ARG A 83 10.83 -3.74 -0.94
N TRP A 84 10.56 -4.97 -0.51
CA TRP A 84 9.48 -5.82 -1.01
C TRP A 84 9.54 -6.12 -2.52
N LEU A 85 10.72 -5.95 -3.12
CA LEU A 85 10.91 -6.12 -4.56
C LEU A 85 11.09 -7.59 -4.96
N GLY A 86 11.56 -8.44 -4.04
CA GLY A 86 11.85 -9.85 -4.24
C GLY A 86 12.50 -10.50 -3.00
N GLY A 87 13.02 -11.72 -3.14
CA GLY A 87 13.55 -12.54 -2.05
C GLY A 87 12.46 -13.20 -1.22
N THR A 88 12.85 -13.79 -0.08
CA THR A 88 11.89 -14.29 0.92
C THR A 88 11.23 -13.10 1.61
N ARG A 89 9.93 -12.90 1.35
CA ARG A 89 9.15 -11.75 1.82
C ARG A 89 8.13 -12.21 2.86
N ARG A 90 8.58 -12.24 4.11
CA ARG A 90 7.80 -12.74 5.24
C ARG A 90 7.52 -11.63 6.23
N LEU A 91 6.26 -11.51 6.64
CA LEU A 91 5.88 -10.57 7.70
C LEU A 91 6.42 -11.05 9.06
N PRO A 92 6.80 -10.14 9.96
CA PRO A 92 7.08 -10.50 11.34
C PRO A 92 5.77 -10.88 12.07
N PRO A 93 5.85 -11.47 13.27
CA PRO A 93 4.68 -11.71 14.11
C PRO A 93 3.91 -10.42 14.39
N VAL A 94 2.58 -10.54 14.49
CA VAL A 94 1.69 -9.43 14.85
C VAL A 94 2.02 -8.94 16.26
N PRO A 95 2.36 -7.65 16.47
CA PRO A 95 2.63 -7.11 17.79
C PRO A 95 1.36 -6.92 18.63
N ASP A 96 1.45 -7.14 19.95
CA ASP A 96 0.33 -6.93 20.89
C ASP A 96 -0.17 -5.47 20.91
N SER A 97 0.72 -4.52 20.60
CA SER A 97 0.47 -3.07 20.51
C SER A 97 -0.16 -2.62 19.19
N LEU A 98 -0.48 -3.55 18.28
CA LEU A 98 -0.91 -3.22 16.92
C LEU A 98 -2.17 -2.36 16.90
N VAL A 99 -3.21 -2.72 17.65
CA VAL A 99 -4.51 -2.01 17.60
C VAL A 99 -4.36 -0.54 18.00
N THR A 100 -3.68 -0.28 19.13
CA THR A 100 -3.44 1.09 19.61
C THR A 100 -2.64 1.90 18.59
N THR A 101 -1.56 1.33 18.08
CA THR A 101 -0.68 1.99 17.10
C THR A 101 -1.40 2.24 15.78
N ARG A 102 -2.20 1.27 15.30
CA ARG A 102 -3.02 1.38 14.08
C ARG A 102 -3.99 2.54 14.22
N LEU A 103 -4.74 2.64 15.32
CA LEU A 103 -5.71 3.72 15.52
C LEU A 103 -5.03 5.10 15.55
N ALA A 104 -3.87 5.22 16.19
CA ALA A 104 -3.08 6.45 16.22
C ALA A 104 -2.61 6.86 14.81
N LEU A 105 -2.05 5.93 14.05
CA LEU A 105 -1.56 6.19 12.70
C LEU A 105 -2.68 6.40 11.68
N HIS A 106 -3.83 5.75 11.85
CA HIS A 106 -5.02 5.94 11.03
C HIS A 106 -5.56 7.36 11.20
N ARG A 107 -5.71 7.85 12.44
CA ARG A 107 -6.08 9.26 12.70
C ARG A 107 -5.11 10.23 12.00
N LEU A 108 -3.81 9.97 12.07
CA LEU A 108 -2.80 10.80 11.41
C LEU A 108 -2.92 10.76 9.87
N ALA A 109 -3.14 9.58 9.30
CA ALA A 109 -3.32 9.37 7.87
C ALA A 109 -4.55 10.12 7.35
N ALA A 110 -5.70 9.93 7.99
CA ALA A 110 -6.99 10.50 7.61
C ALA A 110 -7.07 12.02 7.82
N TYR A 111 -6.58 12.52 8.95
CA TYR A 111 -6.89 13.89 9.37
C TYR A 111 -5.75 14.89 9.19
N VAL A 112 -4.54 14.43 8.87
CA VAL A 112 -3.36 15.31 8.75
C VAL A 112 -2.61 15.09 7.43
N ILE A 113 -2.22 13.85 7.12
CA ILE A 113 -1.36 13.56 5.96
C ILE A 113 -2.15 13.64 4.65
N ALA A 114 -3.27 12.93 4.56
CA ALA A 114 -4.08 12.90 3.36
C ALA A 114 -4.68 14.27 2.98
N PRO A 115 -5.17 15.09 3.94
CA PRO A 115 -5.62 16.45 3.67
C PRO A 115 -4.54 17.36 3.10
N ALA A 116 -3.29 17.22 3.55
CA ALA A 116 -2.18 18.01 3.00
C ALA A 116 -1.95 17.74 1.50
N ARG A 117 -2.11 16.48 1.05
CA ARG A 117 -2.08 16.13 -0.38
C ARG A 117 -3.33 16.64 -1.09
N HIS A 118 -4.50 16.49 -0.48
CA HIS A 118 -5.78 16.91 -1.05
C HIS A 118 -5.81 18.42 -1.32
N ALA A 119 -5.31 19.23 -0.39
CA ALA A 119 -5.20 20.68 -0.54
C ALA A 119 -4.33 21.08 -1.75
N ALA A 120 -3.35 20.25 -2.13
CA ALA A 120 -2.45 20.54 -3.24
C ALA A 120 -3.00 20.13 -4.62
N ASN A 121 -3.76 19.04 -4.73
CA ASN A 121 -4.18 18.49 -6.03
C ASN A 121 -5.53 17.75 -6.04
N GLY A 122 -6.33 17.83 -4.97
CA GLY A 122 -7.62 17.17 -4.87
C GLY A 122 -7.56 15.64 -4.70
N LYS A 123 -6.37 15.06 -4.46
CA LYS A 123 -6.22 13.63 -4.17
C LYS A 123 -5.71 13.40 -2.76
N PHE A 124 -6.26 12.40 -2.08
CA PHE A 124 -5.94 12.07 -0.69
C PHE A 124 -5.28 10.69 -0.52
N GLY A 125 -5.33 9.83 -1.55
CA GLY A 125 -4.75 8.47 -1.49
C GLY A 125 -3.25 8.47 -1.16
N LEU A 126 -2.83 7.48 -0.38
CA LEU A 126 -1.47 7.29 0.09
C LEU A 126 -0.83 6.07 -0.58
N ARG A 127 0.44 5.81 -0.29
CA ARG A 127 1.24 4.71 -0.84
C ARG A 127 2.10 4.11 0.26
N TRP A 128 2.54 2.86 0.06
CA TRP A 128 3.65 2.32 0.81
C TRP A 128 4.91 3.16 0.57
N THR A 129 5.63 3.45 1.65
CA THR A 129 6.98 4.00 1.62
C THR A 129 7.87 3.18 2.54
N LEU A 130 9.19 3.15 2.31
CA LEU A 130 10.08 2.34 3.12
C LEU A 130 9.86 2.61 4.62
N ASP A 131 9.72 1.53 5.39
CA ASP A 131 9.50 1.52 6.84
C ASP A 131 8.16 2.16 7.29
N GLY A 132 7.18 2.35 6.40
CA GLY A 132 5.85 2.86 6.74
C GLY A 132 4.92 3.17 5.54
N PHE A 133 4.38 4.38 5.51
CA PHE A 133 3.46 4.84 4.46
C PHE A 133 3.58 6.36 4.26
N GLY A 134 3.09 6.87 3.14
CA GLY A 134 3.12 8.29 2.88
C GLY A 134 2.41 8.71 1.61
N THR A 135 2.50 9.99 1.27
CA THR A 135 1.98 10.51 0.02
C THR A 135 2.86 10.06 -1.15
N PRO A 136 2.32 9.97 -2.39
CA PRO A 136 3.11 10.23 -3.57
C PRO A 136 3.81 11.59 -3.48
N PHE A 137 4.81 11.85 -4.32
CA PHE A 137 5.32 13.21 -4.47
C PHE A 137 4.23 14.12 -5.06
N PHE A 138 4.01 15.30 -4.46
CA PHE A 138 2.97 16.25 -4.85
C PHE A 138 3.46 17.70 -4.78
N GLY A 139 2.73 18.63 -5.39
CA GLY A 139 3.07 20.05 -5.39
C GLY A 139 4.48 20.29 -5.94
N GLU A 140 5.28 21.08 -5.21
CA GLU A 140 6.68 21.39 -5.52
C GLU A 140 7.63 20.27 -5.02
N ASP A 141 7.45 19.03 -5.51
CA ASP A 141 8.24 17.85 -5.11
C ASP A 141 8.25 17.62 -3.58
N ARG A 142 7.08 17.80 -2.95
CA ARG A 142 6.87 17.49 -1.54
C ARG A 142 6.44 16.04 -1.35
N GLN A 143 6.94 15.39 -0.31
CA GLN A 143 6.47 14.08 0.14
C GLN A 143 6.37 14.07 1.67
N ILE A 144 5.23 13.64 2.18
CA ILE A 144 5.01 13.43 3.61
C ILE A 144 4.99 11.93 3.87
N ARG A 145 5.79 11.45 4.83
CA ARG A 145 5.93 10.03 5.14
C ARG A 145 5.93 9.78 6.64
N VAL A 146 5.38 8.64 7.02
CA VAL A 146 5.58 8.01 8.32
C VAL A 146 6.62 6.91 8.14
N ALA A 147 7.63 6.89 9.02
CA ALA A 147 8.61 5.80 9.10
C ALA A 147 8.88 5.49 10.57
N GLY A 148 8.44 4.33 11.06
CA GLY A 148 8.38 4.04 12.48
C GLY A 148 7.55 5.07 13.24
N ASN A 149 8.12 5.69 14.29
CA ASN A 149 7.49 6.75 15.07
C ASN A 149 7.80 8.19 14.57
N MET A 150 8.41 8.32 13.40
CA MET A 150 8.79 9.61 12.84
C MET A 150 7.82 10.07 11.74
N LEU A 151 7.48 11.36 11.75
CA LEU A 151 6.83 12.06 10.65
C LEU A 151 7.89 12.86 9.88
N ILE A 152 7.94 12.66 8.57
CA ILE A 152 8.97 13.20 7.69
C ILE A 152 8.32 14.09 6.63
N ASP A 153 8.80 15.32 6.50
CA ASP A 153 8.44 16.25 5.41
C ASP A 153 9.67 16.46 4.51
N GLN A 154 9.64 15.86 3.32
CA GLN A 154 10.64 16.06 2.29
C GLN A 154 10.15 17.09 1.28
N ARG A 155 10.98 18.09 0.97
CA ARG A 155 10.73 19.11 -0.06
C ARG A 155 11.94 19.23 -0.96
N GLY A 156 11.87 18.64 -2.14
CA GLY A 156 13.02 18.47 -3.02
C GLY A 156 14.17 17.73 -2.30
N ALA A 157 15.30 18.42 -2.12
CA ALA A 157 16.48 17.88 -1.44
C ALA A 157 16.50 18.11 0.09
N SER A 158 15.56 18.90 0.63
CA SER A 158 15.48 19.18 2.06
C SER A 158 14.57 18.17 2.75
N VAL A 159 14.99 17.70 3.93
CA VAL A 159 14.21 16.79 4.78
C VAL A 159 14.15 17.36 6.18
N ALA A 160 12.95 17.44 6.74
CA ALA A 160 12.71 17.64 8.15
C ALA A 160 12.01 16.41 8.72
N GLU A 161 12.29 16.08 9.98
CA GLU A 161 11.65 14.97 10.68
C GLU A 161 11.34 15.36 12.13
N VAL A 162 10.23 14.84 12.66
CA VAL A 162 9.82 15.01 14.06
C VAL A 162 9.25 13.70 14.57
N GLU A 163 9.42 13.44 15.86
CA GLU A 163 8.70 12.35 16.53
C GLU A 163 7.20 12.68 16.58
N MET A 164 6.36 11.68 16.27
CA MET A 164 4.91 11.84 16.30
C MET A 164 4.41 11.80 17.74
N THR A 165 3.83 12.91 18.21
CA THR A 165 3.33 13.03 19.59
C THR A 165 1.83 13.27 19.67
N SER A 166 1.27 14.16 18.86
CA SER A 166 -0.18 14.42 18.76
C SER A 166 -0.57 14.81 17.34
N LEU A 167 -1.87 14.78 17.01
CA LEU A 167 -2.36 15.25 15.71
C LEU A 167 -2.06 16.74 15.52
N ALA A 168 -2.24 17.55 16.57
CA ALA A 168 -1.96 18.99 16.54
C ALA A 168 -0.46 19.28 16.31
N ALA A 169 0.43 18.55 16.98
CA ALA A 169 1.87 18.69 16.80
C ALA A 169 2.30 18.31 15.36
N ALA A 170 1.73 17.24 14.81
CA ALA A 170 1.98 16.81 13.43
C ALA A 170 1.49 17.85 12.41
N ALA A 171 0.28 18.36 12.57
CA ALA A 171 -0.29 19.39 11.71
C ALA A 171 0.57 20.68 11.71
N ASN A 172 0.96 21.13 12.91
CA ASN A 172 1.87 22.28 13.07
C ASN A 172 3.24 22.05 12.42
N PHE A 173 3.84 20.87 12.59
CA PHE A 173 5.11 20.52 11.94
C PHE A 173 5.02 20.58 10.41
N LEU A 174 3.92 20.09 9.84
CA LEU A 174 3.69 20.08 8.39
C LEU A 174 3.23 21.43 7.84
N GLY A 175 2.89 22.39 8.71
CA GLY A 175 2.26 23.65 8.33
C GLY A 175 0.92 23.45 7.64
N THR A 176 0.11 22.51 8.14
CA THR A 176 -1.24 22.18 7.65
C THR A 176 -2.25 22.27 8.80
N ASP A 177 -3.53 22.27 8.45
CA ASP A 177 -4.62 22.14 9.41
C ASP A 177 -5.03 20.66 9.56
N ILE A 178 -5.69 20.34 10.67
CA ILE A 178 -6.40 19.08 10.87
C ILE A 178 -7.74 19.19 10.13
N ASP A 179 -8.03 18.26 9.25
CA ASP A 179 -9.25 18.23 8.45
C ASP A 179 -10.03 16.94 8.74
N PRO A 180 -11.16 17.03 9.46
CA PRO A 180 -11.96 15.88 9.85
C PRO A 180 -12.87 15.35 8.73
N ASP A 181 -12.92 15.99 7.56
CA ASP A 181 -13.91 15.70 6.52
C ASP A 181 -13.29 15.07 5.27
N THR A 182 -12.13 15.56 4.81
CA THR A 182 -11.58 15.23 3.47
C THR A 182 -11.41 13.74 3.18
N ALA A 183 -10.92 12.98 4.16
CA ALA A 183 -10.61 11.55 4.01
C ALA A 183 -11.35 10.69 5.02
N ALA A 184 -12.30 11.27 5.76
CA ALA A 184 -13.06 10.56 6.77
C ALA A 184 -14.15 9.72 6.13
N GLU A 185 -14.15 8.45 6.46
CA GLU A 185 -15.15 7.48 6.03
C GLU A 185 -15.83 6.83 7.23
N HIS A 186 -16.83 5.99 6.98
CA HIS A 186 -17.71 5.45 8.02
C HIS A 186 -16.96 4.61 9.08
N ASP A 187 -15.82 4.04 8.72
CA ASP A 187 -14.96 3.19 9.53
C ASP A 187 -13.67 3.89 9.97
N SER A 188 -13.50 5.18 9.65
CA SER A 188 -12.42 5.98 10.21
C SER A 188 -12.59 6.13 11.73
N PRO A 189 -11.51 6.02 12.52
CA PRO A 189 -11.56 6.33 13.95
C PRO A 189 -11.93 7.80 14.13
N PRO A 190 -12.74 8.18 15.14
CA PRO A 190 -13.09 9.57 15.35
C PRO A 190 -11.84 10.45 15.49
N VAL A 191 -11.92 11.71 15.05
CA VAL A 191 -10.82 12.68 15.17
C VAL A 191 -10.29 12.78 16.60
N GLY A 192 -11.17 12.65 17.60
CA GLY A 192 -10.82 12.61 19.03
C GLY A 192 -10.24 13.94 19.54
N ASP A 193 -9.57 13.87 20.69
CA ASP A 193 -8.77 14.99 21.21
C ASP A 193 -7.48 15.10 20.39
N VAL A 194 -7.27 16.25 19.74
CA VAL A 194 -6.15 16.48 18.82
C VAL A 194 -4.81 16.69 19.55
N ASP A 195 -4.85 16.98 20.85
CA ASP A 195 -3.69 17.13 21.72
C ASP A 195 -3.36 15.84 22.49
N GLU A 196 -4.20 14.81 22.36
CA GLU A 196 -3.95 13.49 22.94
C GLU A 196 -2.63 12.90 22.44
N VAL A 197 -1.91 12.24 23.35
CA VAL A 197 -0.68 11.52 23.02
C VAL A 197 -1.01 10.34 22.11
N LEU A 198 -0.38 10.32 20.94
CA LEU A 198 -0.41 9.18 20.03
C LEU A 198 0.49 8.07 20.58
N ASP A 199 -0.11 7.03 21.13
CA ASP A 199 0.61 5.86 21.63
C ASP A 199 1.03 4.97 20.45
N ILE A 200 2.18 5.30 19.86
CA ILE A 200 2.77 4.64 18.69
C ILE A 200 3.94 3.79 19.17
N ASP A 201 3.73 2.48 19.20
CA ASP A 201 4.82 1.53 19.44
C ASP A 201 5.66 1.34 18.16
N PRO A 202 6.99 1.53 18.21
CA PRO A 202 7.83 1.41 17.02
C PRO A 202 7.78 0.03 16.34
N ALA A 203 7.60 -1.06 17.09
CA ALA A 203 7.51 -2.40 16.51
C ALA A 203 6.18 -2.62 15.78
N ALA A 204 5.07 -2.13 16.33
CA ALA A 204 3.78 -2.09 15.63
C ALA A 204 3.77 -1.19 14.40
N ALA A 205 4.43 -0.02 14.47
CA ALA A 205 4.57 0.87 13.32
C ALA A 205 5.39 0.22 12.19
N ASP A 206 6.48 -0.47 12.54
CA ASP A 206 7.28 -1.25 11.59
C ASP A 206 6.48 -2.41 10.99
N PHE A 207 5.71 -3.14 11.81
CA PHE A 207 4.80 -4.18 11.32
C PHE A 207 3.81 -3.62 10.29
N LEU A 208 3.19 -2.45 10.54
CA LEU A 208 2.27 -1.82 9.59
C LEU A 208 2.97 -1.42 8.29
N GLY A 209 4.18 -0.88 8.36
CA GLY A 209 5.00 -0.61 7.17
C GLY A 209 5.32 -1.86 6.36
N GLN A 210 5.59 -2.98 7.03
CA GLN A 210 5.80 -4.28 6.40
C GLN A 210 4.50 -4.88 5.81
N TRP A 211 3.38 -4.75 6.52
CA TRP A 211 2.04 -5.13 6.04
C TRP A 211 1.69 -4.42 4.73
N TYR A 212 1.88 -3.09 4.69
CA TYR A 212 1.65 -2.31 3.48
C TYR A 212 2.66 -2.66 2.37
N GLY A 213 3.92 -2.93 2.69
CA GLY A 213 4.91 -3.36 1.70
C GLY A 213 4.53 -4.68 1.02
N MET A 214 4.09 -5.67 1.82
CA MET A 214 3.53 -6.93 1.33
C MET A 214 2.32 -6.69 0.44
N ALA A 215 1.36 -5.90 0.92
CA ALA A 215 0.12 -5.63 0.20
C ALA A 215 0.37 -4.95 -1.15
N PHE A 216 1.18 -3.88 -1.20
CA PHE A 216 1.50 -3.20 -2.45
C PHE A 216 2.25 -4.09 -3.43
N ALA A 217 3.18 -4.93 -2.95
CA ALA A 217 3.88 -5.88 -3.81
C ALA A 217 2.91 -6.88 -4.47
N ALA A 218 1.98 -7.44 -3.69
CA ALA A 218 1.01 -8.42 -4.19
C ALA A 218 -0.09 -7.77 -5.06
N LEU A 219 -0.56 -6.55 -4.71
CA LEU A 219 -1.55 -5.81 -5.49
C LEU A 219 -0.98 -5.36 -6.85
N GLU A 220 0.28 -4.93 -6.91
CA GLU A 220 0.92 -4.63 -8.19
C GLU A 220 1.11 -5.90 -9.03
N ALA A 221 1.37 -7.06 -8.41
CA ALA A 221 1.44 -8.34 -9.12
C ALA A 221 0.06 -8.76 -9.68
N LEU A 222 -1.00 -8.61 -8.88
CA LEU A 222 -2.38 -8.85 -9.31
C LEU A 222 -2.77 -7.89 -10.45
N ARG A 223 -2.41 -6.61 -10.37
CA ARG A 223 -2.64 -5.63 -11.43
C ARG A 223 -1.91 -5.97 -12.73
N ALA A 224 -0.74 -6.59 -12.65
CA ALA A 224 0.07 -6.96 -13.80
C ALA A 224 -0.38 -8.29 -14.47
N ASP A 225 -1.21 -9.07 -13.79
CA ASP A 225 -1.80 -10.29 -14.32
C ASP A 225 -2.75 -9.96 -15.49
N SER A 226 -2.60 -10.67 -16.61
CA SER A 226 -3.40 -10.45 -17.82
C SER A 226 -4.87 -10.82 -17.65
N ASP A 227 -5.18 -11.66 -16.67
CA ASP A 227 -6.56 -12.08 -16.39
C ASP A 227 -7.28 -11.04 -15.51
N THR A 228 -6.56 -10.09 -14.92
CA THR A 228 -7.16 -9.01 -14.15
C THR A 228 -7.71 -7.93 -15.10
N VAL A 229 -9.04 -7.85 -15.18
CA VAL A 229 -9.75 -6.89 -16.06
C VAL A 229 -9.81 -5.49 -15.44
N ASP A 230 -9.43 -4.47 -16.23
CA ASP A 230 -9.50 -3.04 -15.88
C ASP A 230 -9.06 -2.67 -14.45
N PRO A 231 -7.89 -3.13 -13.97
CA PRO A 231 -7.45 -2.85 -12.61
C PRO A 231 -7.07 -1.38 -12.41
N SER A 232 -7.49 -0.81 -11.28
CA SER A 232 -7.02 0.48 -10.82
C SER A 232 -5.57 0.40 -10.30
N ARG A 233 -4.95 1.57 -10.07
CA ARG A 233 -3.63 1.62 -9.41
C ARG A 233 -3.80 1.35 -7.92
N PRO A 234 -2.90 0.56 -7.28
CA PRO A 234 -2.94 0.39 -5.84
C PRO A 234 -2.84 1.73 -5.12
N GLN A 235 -3.63 1.91 -4.08
CA GLN A 235 -3.49 3.04 -3.16
C GLN A 235 -3.87 2.61 -1.75
N LEU A 236 -3.27 3.27 -0.77
CA LEU A 236 -3.71 3.20 0.62
C LEU A 236 -4.82 4.23 0.80
N TRP A 237 -6.03 3.76 1.08
CA TRP A 237 -7.18 4.60 1.37
C TRP A 237 -7.07 5.11 2.80
N PRO A 238 -6.85 6.41 3.04
CA PRO A 238 -6.69 6.93 4.39
C PRO A 238 -7.94 6.76 5.28
N GLY A 239 -9.14 6.71 4.69
CA GLY A 239 -10.40 6.53 5.42
C GLY A 239 -10.57 5.13 6.00
N HIS A 240 -10.24 4.10 5.23
CA HIS A 240 -10.25 2.68 5.62
C HIS A 240 -8.92 2.20 6.23
N PHE A 241 -7.84 2.95 5.98
CA PHE A 241 -6.45 2.64 6.31
C PHE A 241 -5.93 1.32 5.73
N ASP A 242 -6.41 0.96 4.54
CA ASP A 242 -6.01 -0.25 3.83
C ASP A 242 -5.49 0.03 2.40
N PRO A 243 -4.49 -0.73 1.92
CA PRO A 243 -4.15 -0.76 0.50
C PRO A 243 -5.18 -1.55 -0.29
N ALA A 244 -5.64 -1.02 -1.41
CA ALA A 244 -6.55 -1.72 -2.31
C ALA A 244 -6.37 -1.36 -3.79
N ILE A 245 -6.83 -2.26 -4.66
CA ILE A 245 -7.21 -1.99 -6.05
C ILE A 245 -8.69 -2.30 -6.26
N GLU A 246 -9.22 -1.81 -7.37
CA GLU A 246 -10.51 -2.19 -7.92
C GLU A 246 -10.26 -2.88 -9.25
N ALA A 247 -10.87 -4.03 -9.50
CA ALA A 247 -10.72 -4.76 -10.76
C ALA A 247 -11.99 -5.55 -11.09
N GLY A 248 -12.12 -5.99 -12.33
CA GLY A 248 -13.29 -6.67 -12.88
C GLY A 248 -14.05 -5.82 -13.89
N ASP A 249 -14.86 -6.47 -14.72
CA ASP A 249 -15.74 -5.82 -15.68
C ASP A 249 -16.98 -5.19 -15.01
N GLU A 250 -17.96 -4.75 -15.81
CA GLU A 250 -19.20 -4.12 -15.32
C GLU A 250 -20.04 -5.02 -14.41
N ASN A 251 -19.89 -6.34 -14.46
CA ASN A 251 -20.69 -7.28 -13.68
C ASN A 251 -19.90 -7.92 -12.53
N HIS A 252 -18.59 -8.03 -12.66
CA HIS A 252 -17.71 -8.75 -11.72
C HIS A 252 -16.76 -7.81 -10.95
N ARG A 253 -17.07 -6.52 -10.91
CA ARG A 253 -16.23 -5.52 -10.20
C ARG A 253 -16.14 -5.83 -8.71
N ALA A 254 -14.91 -5.85 -8.20
CA ALA A 254 -14.61 -6.05 -6.79
C ALA A 254 -13.45 -5.17 -6.32
N SER A 255 -13.43 -4.90 -5.02
CA SER A 255 -12.27 -4.34 -4.32
C SER A 255 -11.39 -5.48 -3.80
N TYR A 256 -10.09 -5.40 -4.05
CA TYR A 256 -9.07 -6.34 -3.57
C TYR A 256 -8.14 -5.57 -2.65
N GLY A 257 -8.07 -5.93 -1.38
CA GLY A 257 -7.32 -5.13 -0.42
C GLY A 257 -6.80 -5.88 0.79
N ALA A 258 -6.03 -5.16 1.60
CA ALA A 258 -5.31 -5.69 2.77
C ALA A 258 -5.54 -4.77 3.99
N SER A 259 -6.55 -5.08 4.79
CA SER A 259 -6.85 -4.33 6.00
C SER A 259 -5.84 -4.64 7.10
N PRO A 260 -5.27 -3.63 7.80
CA PRO A 260 -4.49 -3.85 9.03
C PRO A 260 -5.38 -4.25 10.22
N GLY A 261 -6.65 -4.55 9.97
CA GLY A 261 -7.71 -4.85 10.92
C GLY A 261 -8.59 -3.63 11.20
N ASP A 262 -9.82 -3.89 11.61
CA ASP A 262 -10.87 -2.90 11.86
C ASP A 262 -11.75 -3.32 13.05
N GLN A 263 -12.95 -2.74 13.16
CA GLN A 263 -13.89 -3.03 14.24
C GLN A 263 -14.58 -4.41 14.10
N SER A 264 -14.64 -4.97 12.89
CA SER A 264 -15.25 -6.26 12.58
C SER A 264 -14.24 -7.40 12.70
N ILE A 265 -13.01 -7.19 12.24
CA ILE A 265 -11.90 -8.14 12.34
C ILE A 265 -10.68 -7.41 12.89
N GLU A 266 -10.33 -7.67 14.15
CA GLU A 266 -9.28 -6.92 14.84
C GLU A 266 -7.88 -7.17 14.26
N GLU A 267 -7.58 -8.40 13.85
CA GLU A 267 -6.29 -8.77 13.25
C GLU A 267 -6.19 -8.37 11.77
N PRO A 268 -4.98 -8.16 11.22
CA PRO A 268 -4.80 -7.91 9.79
C PRO A 268 -5.35 -9.03 8.91
N TYR A 269 -5.96 -8.66 7.78
CA TYR A 269 -6.56 -9.61 6.86
C TYR A 269 -6.58 -9.09 5.41
N LEU A 270 -6.51 -10.02 4.46
CA LEU A 270 -6.77 -9.76 3.05
C LEU A 270 -8.26 -9.89 2.79
N TYR A 271 -8.78 -9.13 1.83
CA TYR A 271 -10.17 -9.25 1.40
C TYR A 271 -10.36 -9.13 -0.10
N VAL A 272 -11.47 -9.68 -0.56
CA VAL A 272 -12.13 -9.32 -1.81
C VAL A 272 -13.59 -9.01 -1.49
N SER A 273 -14.05 -7.83 -1.88
CA SER A 273 -15.44 -7.36 -1.67
C SER A 273 -16.11 -7.08 -3.01
N ALA A 274 -17.16 -7.84 -3.33
CA ALA A 274 -17.90 -7.69 -4.57
C ALA A 274 -18.81 -6.45 -4.52
N TRP A 275 -18.82 -5.64 -5.57
CA TRP A 275 -19.55 -4.37 -5.59
C TRP A 275 -21.06 -4.54 -5.83
N TRP A 276 -21.40 -5.50 -6.68
CA TRP A 276 -22.79 -5.80 -7.03
C TRP A 276 -23.08 -7.27 -6.79
N PRO A 277 -23.09 -7.70 -5.52
CA PRO A 277 -23.35 -9.10 -5.21
C PRO A 277 -24.71 -9.56 -5.73
N ASP A 278 -25.71 -8.69 -5.85
CA ASP A 278 -27.01 -9.07 -6.45
C ASP A 278 -26.93 -9.47 -7.94
N ARG A 279 -25.83 -9.13 -8.63
CA ARG A 279 -25.57 -9.55 -10.02
C ARG A 279 -24.81 -10.87 -10.09
N LEU A 280 -24.23 -11.27 -8.97
CA LEU A 280 -23.40 -12.44 -8.83
C LEU A 280 -24.21 -13.46 -8.03
N ASP A 281 -24.45 -14.65 -8.56
CA ASP A 281 -25.20 -15.68 -7.82
C ASP A 281 -24.30 -16.31 -6.73
N LEU A 282 -23.78 -15.48 -5.81
CA LEU A 282 -22.87 -15.88 -4.76
C LEU A 282 -23.65 -16.66 -3.71
N ASP A 283 -23.36 -17.95 -3.61
CA ASP A 283 -23.89 -18.77 -2.52
C ASP A 283 -23.22 -18.37 -1.20
N THR A 284 -23.85 -17.49 -0.43
CA THR A 284 -23.35 -17.09 0.89
C THR A 284 -23.36 -18.21 1.93
N SER A 285 -23.91 -19.40 1.59
CA SER A 285 -23.76 -20.60 2.41
C SER A 285 -22.49 -21.40 2.09
N ASP A 286 -21.83 -21.10 0.96
CA ASP A 286 -20.50 -21.63 0.64
C ASP A 286 -19.46 -21.01 1.58
N PRO A 287 -18.71 -21.83 2.35
CA PRO A 287 -17.62 -21.35 3.21
C PRO A 287 -16.52 -20.58 2.46
N PHE A 288 -16.47 -20.62 1.13
CA PHE A 288 -15.58 -19.80 0.33
C PHE A 288 -15.88 -18.29 0.49
N TRP A 289 -17.16 -17.90 0.54
CA TRP A 289 -17.60 -16.50 0.72
C TRP A 289 -17.77 -16.16 2.21
N ASN A 290 -16.65 -16.17 2.93
CA ASN A 290 -16.59 -16.14 4.40
C ASN A 290 -16.56 -14.75 5.06
N ALA A 291 -16.70 -13.66 4.31
CA ALA A 291 -16.55 -12.31 4.86
C ALA A 291 -17.68 -11.94 5.86
N PRO A 292 -17.35 -11.49 7.08
CA PRO A 292 -18.35 -11.05 8.05
C PRO A 292 -18.76 -9.61 7.74
N GLY A 293 -19.87 -9.43 7.02
CA GLY A 293 -20.52 -8.12 6.86
C GLY A 293 -20.52 -7.54 5.44
N PHE A 294 -19.85 -8.19 4.48
CA PHE A 294 -19.94 -7.86 3.06
C PHE A 294 -19.94 -9.14 2.22
N ALA A 295 -20.45 -9.04 1.00
CA ALA A 295 -20.41 -10.16 0.06
C ALA A 295 -18.99 -10.28 -0.50
N GLY A 296 -18.28 -11.32 -0.09
CA GLY A 296 -16.87 -11.45 -0.40
C GLY A 296 -16.16 -12.50 0.43
N ARG A 297 -14.84 -12.40 0.42
CA ARG A 297 -13.95 -13.36 1.07
C ARG A 297 -12.87 -12.63 1.85
N VAL A 298 -12.47 -13.20 2.98
CA VAL A 298 -11.36 -12.75 3.82
C VAL A 298 -10.35 -13.87 4.08
N LEU A 299 -9.09 -13.50 4.25
CA LEU A 299 -8.02 -14.37 4.75
C LEU A 299 -7.24 -13.62 5.85
N ARG A 300 -7.30 -14.11 7.08
CA ARG A 300 -6.63 -13.50 8.22
C ARG A 300 -5.14 -13.80 8.16
N VAL A 301 -4.32 -12.89 8.70
CA VAL A 301 -2.86 -13.08 8.75
C VAL A 301 -2.47 -14.32 9.56
N ALA A 302 -3.24 -14.69 10.58
CA ALA A 302 -3.03 -15.93 11.34
C ALA A 302 -3.21 -17.22 10.49
N ASP A 303 -3.95 -17.12 9.38
CA ASP A 303 -4.25 -18.24 8.48
C ASP A 303 -3.28 -18.32 7.28
N PHE A 304 -2.25 -17.48 7.22
CA PHE A 304 -1.28 -17.51 6.12
C PHE A 304 -0.42 -18.79 6.17
N ASP A 305 -0.46 -19.58 5.10
CA ASP A 305 0.22 -20.86 4.95
C ASP A 305 1.32 -20.83 3.88
N GLY A 306 2.33 -19.97 4.05
CA GLY A 306 3.45 -19.88 3.12
C GLY A 306 4.68 -19.15 3.68
N GLU A 307 5.84 -19.37 3.07
CA GLU A 307 7.08 -18.66 3.43
C GLU A 307 7.19 -17.28 2.78
N ASP A 308 6.54 -17.07 1.63
CA ASP A 308 6.42 -15.76 0.98
C ASP A 308 4.97 -15.25 1.08
N HIS A 309 4.76 -14.26 1.93
CA HIS A 309 3.43 -13.71 2.19
C HIS A 309 2.90 -12.85 1.03
N VAL A 310 3.75 -12.39 0.11
CA VAL A 310 3.30 -11.74 -1.13
C VAL A 310 2.68 -12.77 -2.06
N GLU A 311 3.25 -13.99 -2.11
CA GLU A 311 2.69 -15.08 -2.91
C GLU A 311 1.34 -15.56 -2.33
N VAL A 312 1.25 -15.72 -1.01
CA VAL A 312 -0.02 -16.05 -0.32
C VAL A 312 -1.10 -15.02 -0.66
N ALA A 313 -0.78 -13.72 -0.59
CA ALA A 313 -1.73 -12.66 -0.89
C ALA A 313 -2.17 -12.65 -2.36
N LEU A 314 -1.21 -12.81 -3.28
CA LEU A 314 -1.51 -12.90 -4.71
C LEU A 314 -2.41 -14.09 -5.01
N GLN A 315 -2.10 -15.28 -4.48
CA GLN A 315 -2.91 -16.50 -4.68
C GLN A 315 -4.31 -16.35 -4.10
N PHE A 316 -4.45 -15.72 -2.93
CA PHE A 316 -5.74 -15.43 -2.34
C PHE A 316 -6.60 -14.55 -3.27
N TRP A 317 -6.05 -13.44 -3.75
CA TRP A 317 -6.78 -12.51 -4.60
C TRP A 317 -7.07 -13.07 -6.00
N SER A 318 -6.11 -13.72 -6.65
CA SER A 318 -6.31 -14.31 -7.98
C SER A 318 -7.32 -15.45 -7.94
N ALA A 319 -7.24 -16.36 -6.97
CA ALA A 319 -8.23 -17.44 -6.84
C ALA A 319 -9.64 -16.90 -6.57
N THR A 320 -9.75 -15.79 -5.85
CA THR A 320 -11.06 -15.17 -5.59
C THR A 320 -11.60 -14.40 -6.79
N ARG A 321 -10.73 -13.70 -7.55
CA ARG A 321 -11.07 -13.12 -8.85
C ARG A 321 -11.61 -14.20 -9.79
N ASP A 322 -10.87 -15.29 -9.96
CA ASP A 322 -11.24 -16.38 -10.87
C ASP A 322 -12.58 -17.02 -10.46
N ALA A 323 -12.86 -17.11 -9.17
CA ALA A 323 -14.16 -17.57 -8.65
C ALA A 323 -15.30 -16.58 -8.95
N LEU A 324 -15.07 -15.27 -8.82
CA LEU A 324 -16.04 -14.25 -9.22
C LEU A 324 -16.36 -14.37 -10.72
N ASP A 325 -15.33 -14.49 -11.57
CA ASP A 325 -15.50 -14.58 -13.03
C ASP A 325 -16.15 -15.90 -13.47
N ALA A 326 -15.95 -16.99 -12.73
CA ALA A 326 -16.61 -18.27 -13.02
C ALA A 326 -18.14 -18.22 -12.84
N THR A 327 -18.64 -17.35 -11.96
CA THR A 327 -20.10 -17.14 -11.83
C THR A 327 -20.73 -16.59 -13.11
N ALA A 328 -19.96 -15.91 -13.96
CA ALA A 328 -20.40 -15.40 -15.26
C ALA A 328 -20.84 -16.51 -16.24
N VAL A 329 -20.18 -17.67 -16.19
CA VAL A 329 -20.36 -18.76 -17.16
C VAL A 329 -21.60 -19.61 -16.88
N SER A 330 -22.19 -19.43 -15.68
CA SER A 330 -23.29 -20.27 -15.18
C SER A 330 -24.68 -19.74 -15.53
N ASN A 331 -24.78 -18.52 -16.09
CA ASN A 331 -26.04 -17.92 -16.53
C ASN A 331 -26.16 -17.93 -18.07
N PRO A 332 -27.00 -18.82 -18.67
CA PRO A 332 -27.31 -18.81 -20.10
C PRO A 332 -28.28 -17.70 -20.53
#